data_AF-A0A7C4DES3-F1
#
_entry.id   AF-A0A7C4DES3-F1
#
_cell.length_a   1.000
_cell.length_b   1.000
_cell.length_c   1.000
_cell.angle_alpha   90.00
_cell.angle_beta   90.00
_cell.angle_gamma   90.00
#
_symmetry.space_group_name_H-M   'P 1'
#
loop_
_entity.id
_entity.type
_entity.pdbx_description
1 polymer ?
#
loop_
_entity_poly.entity_id
_entity_poly.type
_entity_poly.pdbx_seq_one_letter_code
_entity_poly.pdbx_strand_id
1 'polypeptide(L)'
;MLEKLRGILSDLYGWGDSPLTNEFSDGSPIRGKVWRFENISPKEFLWHQRRKLIYAVFHDDLSGRRIKTEFEPVKAWHEISDEYRATLGIRWIGWIKAILRITDDREGPFMPSIYYVEPIEIIEGPKCESVLRVISYLEEFRMQCWRDEIVYAEGNLEEVETREGRFHQITLTYGPRYYRQTLKVVKPIGG
;
A
#
# COMPACT_ATOMS: atom_id res chain seq x y z
N MET A 1 -10.65 13.43 -5.46
CA MET A 1 -9.41 14.19 -5.80
C MET A 1 -8.31 13.26 -6.30
N LEU A 2 -7.98 12.18 -5.59
CA LEU A 2 -6.95 11.22 -6.01
C LEU A 2 -7.23 10.56 -7.38
N GLU A 3 -8.46 10.14 -7.65
CA GLU A 3 -8.83 9.56 -8.96
C GLU A 3 -8.57 10.55 -10.10
N LYS A 4 -8.89 11.83 -9.89
CA LYS A 4 -8.63 12.90 -10.87
C LYS A 4 -7.13 13.09 -11.12
N LEU A 5 -6.33 13.12 -10.05
CA LEU A 5 -4.86 13.18 -10.17
C LEU A 5 -4.34 11.97 -10.96
N ARG A 6 -4.77 10.76 -10.60
CA ARG A 6 -4.38 9.52 -11.27
C ARG A 6 -4.78 9.52 -12.74
N GLY A 7 -5.98 10.02 -13.08
CA GLY A 7 -6.42 10.18 -14.47
C GLY A 7 -5.50 11.11 -15.26
N ILE A 8 -5.21 12.30 -14.72
CA ILE A 8 -4.29 13.26 -15.34
C ILE A 8 -2.90 12.67 -15.54
N LEU A 9 -2.35 12.00 -14.52
CA LEU A 9 -1.03 11.37 -14.61
C LEU A 9 -1.03 10.22 -15.63
N SER A 10 -2.10 9.43 -15.69
CA SER A 10 -2.25 8.39 -16.70
C SER A 10 -2.24 8.96 -18.12
N ASP A 11 -2.97 10.05 -18.36
CA ASP A 11 -3.02 10.74 -19.66
C ASP A 11 -1.63 11.30 -20.01
N LEU A 12 -0.99 12.00 -19.07
CA LEU A 12 0.35 12.54 -19.26
C LEU A 12 1.38 11.45 -19.57
N TYR A 13 1.33 10.30 -18.91
CA TYR A 13 2.25 9.20 -19.23
C TYR A 13 1.96 8.53 -20.57
N GLY A 14 0.75 8.68 -21.11
CA GLY A 14 0.33 8.12 -22.38
C GLY A 14 0.67 8.99 -23.60
N TRP A 15 0.94 10.29 -23.40
CA TRP A 15 1.31 11.19 -24.50
C TRP A 15 2.77 10.96 -24.92
N GLY A 16 2.99 10.72 -26.22
CA GLY A 16 4.31 10.36 -26.75
C GLY A 16 5.37 11.47 -26.65
N ASP A 17 4.93 12.71 -26.48
CA ASP A 17 5.76 13.92 -26.30
C ASP A 17 5.74 14.46 -24.86
N SER A 18 5.16 13.73 -23.92
CA SER A 18 5.13 14.15 -22.52
C SER A 18 6.55 14.18 -21.94
N PRO A 19 6.94 15.27 -21.26
CA PRO A 19 8.19 15.30 -20.52
C PRO A 19 8.12 14.46 -19.24
N LEU A 20 6.96 13.89 -18.90
CA LEU A 20 6.71 13.13 -17.69
C LEU A 20 6.45 11.66 -18.01
N THR A 21 7.18 10.76 -17.36
CA THR A 21 7.04 9.31 -17.55
C THR A 21 6.86 8.60 -16.20
N ASN A 22 6.15 7.49 -16.17
CA ASN A 22 6.03 6.66 -14.96
C ASN A 22 7.39 6.04 -14.62
N GLU A 23 7.86 6.24 -13.38
CA GLU A 23 9.17 5.73 -12.93
C GLU A 23 9.27 4.20 -13.04
N PHE A 24 8.17 3.49 -12.84
CA PHE A 24 8.09 2.02 -12.82
C PHE A 24 7.58 1.43 -14.14
N SER A 25 7.60 2.21 -15.22
CA SER A 25 7.29 1.75 -16.59
C SER A 25 8.23 0.65 -17.07
N ASP A 26 9.45 0.59 -16.56
CA ASP A 26 10.43 -0.46 -16.81
C ASP A 26 11.08 -0.98 -15.51
N GLY A 27 12.10 -1.85 -15.64
CA GLY A 27 12.84 -2.40 -14.51
C GLY A 27 14.00 -1.53 -14.01
N SER A 28 14.17 -0.31 -14.50
CA SER A 28 15.27 0.57 -14.12
C SER A 28 15.31 0.90 -12.62
N PRO A 29 14.18 1.09 -11.89
CA PRO A 29 14.25 1.44 -10.46
C PRO A 29 14.80 0.34 -9.55
N ILE A 30 14.80 -0.91 -10.01
CA ILE A 30 15.29 -2.07 -9.26
C ILE A 30 16.59 -2.67 -9.82
N ARG A 31 17.08 -2.16 -10.95
CA ARG A 31 18.26 -2.69 -11.63
C ARG A 31 19.50 -2.57 -10.72
N GLY A 32 20.21 -3.68 -10.54
CA GLY A 32 21.42 -3.74 -9.72
C GLY A 32 21.18 -3.71 -8.20
N LYS A 33 19.91 -3.66 -7.75
CA LYS A 33 19.59 -3.73 -6.32
C LYS A 33 19.47 -5.18 -5.85
N VAL A 34 19.93 -5.45 -4.63
CA VAL A 34 19.71 -6.74 -3.97
C VAL A 34 18.26 -6.81 -3.51
N TRP A 35 17.49 -7.72 -4.10
CA TRP A 35 16.11 -7.96 -3.68
C TRP A 35 16.08 -8.69 -2.35
N ARG A 36 15.33 -8.15 -1.38
CA ARG A 36 15.29 -8.70 -0.02
C ARG A 36 13.92 -9.18 0.41
N PHE A 37 12.84 -8.67 -0.18
CA PHE A 37 11.50 -9.09 0.19
C PHE A 37 11.30 -10.58 -0.13
N GLU A 38 10.76 -11.33 0.82
CA GLU A 38 10.62 -12.78 0.73
C GLU A 38 9.37 -13.18 -0.06
N ASN A 39 8.25 -12.46 0.14
CA ASN A 39 6.93 -12.88 -0.36
C ASN A 39 6.31 -11.95 -1.42
N ILE A 40 7.08 -10.98 -1.91
CA ILE A 40 6.78 -10.21 -3.13
C ILE A 40 7.99 -10.28 -4.05
N SER A 41 7.78 -10.70 -5.29
CA SER A 41 8.82 -10.75 -6.31
C SER A 41 9.10 -9.35 -6.87
N PRO A 42 10.27 -9.11 -7.48
CA PRO A 42 10.55 -7.83 -8.14
C PRO A 42 9.52 -7.47 -9.22
N LYS A 43 8.99 -8.47 -9.95
CA LYS A 43 7.96 -8.26 -10.98
C LYS A 43 6.64 -7.80 -10.36
N GLU A 44 6.20 -8.45 -9.29
CA GLU A 44 4.99 -8.05 -8.57
C GLU A 44 5.16 -6.65 -7.98
N PHE A 45 6.32 -6.34 -7.39
CA PHE A 45 6.61 -5.01 -6.88
C PHE A 45 6.53 -3.95 -7.96
N LEU A 46 7.19 -4.14 -9.11
CA LEU A 46 7.13 -3.19 -10.23
C LEU A 46 5.69 -2.98 -10.72
N TRP A 47 4.91 -4.05 -10.83
CA TRP A 47 3.50 -3.97 -11.20
C TRP A 47 2.69 -3.13 -10.19
N HIS A 48 2.90 -3.37 -8.90
CA HIS A 48 2.28 -2.59 -7.83
C HIS A 48 2.71 -1.13 -7.81
N GLN A 49 3.99 -0.81 -7.99
CA GLN A 49 4.43 0.59 -8.00
C GLN A 49 3.93 1.34 -9.26
N ARG A 50 3.92 0.68 -10.42
CA ARG A 50 3.46 1.27 -11.68
C ARG A 50 2.02 1.77 -11.61
N ARG A 51 1.10 0.99 -11.04
CA ARG A 51 -0.34 1.31 -10.99
C ARG A 51 -0.71 2.40 -9.98
N LYS A 52 0.23 2.81 -9.11
CA LYS A 52 0.05 3.94 -8.19
C LYS A 52 0.04 5.28 -8.92
N LEU A 53 0.76 5.37 -10.04
CA LEU A 53 0.91 6.54 -10.92
C LEU A 53 1.58 7.76 -10.28
N ILE A 54 1.75 7.83 -8.97
CA ILE A 54 2.32 9.00 -8.27
C ILE A 54 3.85 9.14 -8.39
N TYR A 55 4.54 8.12 -8.92
CA TYR A 55 5.99 8.13 -9.11
C TYR A 55 6.35 8.42 -10.57
N ALA A 56 7.00 9.55 -10.79
CA ALA A 56 7.32 10.05 -12.11
C ALA A 56 8.80 10.36 -12.28
N VAL A 57 9.24 10.35 -13.53
CA VAL A 57 10.50 10.94 -13.97
C VAL A 57 10.16 12.04 -14.97
N PHE A 58 10.51 13.27 -14.60
CA PHE A 58 10.48 14.44 -15.47
C PHE A 58 11.80 14.54 -16.23
N HIS A 59 11.72 14.67 -17.55
CA HIS A 59 12.85 14.87 -18.44
C HIS A 59 12.91 16.35 -18.80
N ASP A 60 13.91 17.04 -18.27
CA ASP A 60 14.12 18.46 -18.55
C ASP A 60 15.02 18.62 -19.76
N ASP A 61 14.44 18.97 -20.91
CA ASP A 61 15.17 19.15 -22.18
C ASP A 61 16.23 20.26 -22.11
N LEU A 62 16.01 21.29 -21.27
CA LEU A 62 16.93 22.41 -21.14
C LEU A 62 18.24 22.01 -20.45
N SER A 63 18.16 21.23 -19.36
CA SER A 63 19.35 20.77 -18.63
C SER A 63 19.82 19.36 -19.01
N GLY A 64 19.04 18.61 -19.79
CA GLY A 64 19.28 17.21 -20.11
C GLY A 64 19.18 16.27 -18.90
N ARG A 65 18.55 16.73 -17.81
CA ARG A 65 18.47 15.98 -16.54
C ARG A 65 17.19 15.19 -16.43
N ARG A 66 17.30 14.05 -15.74
CA ARG A 66 16.17 13.25 -15.27
C ARG A 66 15.89 13.59 -13.81
N ILE A 67 14.72 14.11 -13.53
CA ILE A 67 14.30 14.56 -12.20
C ILE A 67 13.22 13.61 -11.71
N LYS A 68 13.42 13.00 -10.54
CA LYS A 68 12.37 12.22 -9.89
C LYS A 68 11.32 13.16 -9.31
N THR A 69 10.05 12.84 -9.52
CA THR A 69 8.93 13.65 -9.07
C THR A 69 7.88 12.74 -8.46
N GLU A 70 7.48 13.05 -7.23
CA GLU A 70 6.52 12.27 -6.46
C GLU A 70 5.30 13.13 -6.14
N PHE A 71 4.11 12.60 -6.43
CA PHE A 71 2.84 13.29 -6.17
C PHE A 71 2.21 12.76 -4.88
N GLU A 72 2.60 13.37 -3.77
CA GLU A 72 2.25 12.94 -2.42
C GLU A 72 0.86 13.43 -1.96
N PRO A 73 -0.16 12.57 -1.84
CA PRO A 73 -1.46 12.97 -1.32
C PRO A 73 -1.36 13.29 0.17
N VAL A 74 -1.88 14.44 0.58
CA VAL A 74 -1.99 14.84 1.98
C VAL A 74 -3.42 15.19 2.32
N LYS A 75 -3.84 14.86 3.54
CA LYS A 75 -5.15 15.25 4.06
C LYS A 75 -5.19 16.75 4.32
N ALA A 76 -6.32 17.37 4.02
CA ALA A 76 -6.64 18.69 4.54
C ALA A 76 -6.85 18.62 6.05
N TRP A 77 -6.62 19.74 6.75
CA TRP A 77 -6.71 19.81 8.21
C TRP A 77 -8.03 19.27 8.79
N HIS A 78 -9.15 19.47 8.10
CA HIS A 78 -10.47 19.03 8.56
C HIS A 78 -10.74 17.53 8.30
N GLU A 79 -9.91 16.86 7.50
CA GLU A 79 -10.01 15.42 7.21
C GLU A 79 -9.21 14.57 8.23
N ILE A 80 -8.40 15.24 9.08
CA ILE A 80 -7.57 14.58 10.09
C ILE A 80 -8.42 14.32 11.34
N SER A 81 -8.63 13.05 11.66
CA SER A 81 -9.30 12.59 12.87
C SER A 81 -8.33 11.80 13.75
N ASP A 82 -8.40 12.03 15.06
CA ASP A 82 -7.59 11.32 16.06
C ASP A 82 -8.32 10.07 16.57
N GLU A 83 -8.05 8.92 15.94
CA GLU A 83 -8.62 7.62 16.33
C GLU A 83 -8.09 7.13 17.69
N TYR A 84 -6.94 7.63 18.14
CA TYR A 84 -6.33 7.20 19.41
C TYR A 84 -7.12 7.68 20.62
N ARG A 85 -7.96 8.72 20.48
CA ARG A 85 -8.89 9.14 21.55
C ARG A 85 -9.91 8.06 21.93
N ALA A 86 -10.29 7.22 20.97
CA ALA A 86 -11.22 6.12 21.18
C ALA A 86 -10.51 4.80 21.51
N THR A 87 -9.20 4.71 21.23
CA THR A 87 -8.38 3.52 21.46
C THR A 87 -7.95 3.43 22.92
N LEU A 88 -8.28 2.31 23.57
CA LEU A 88 -7.92 2.00 24.95
C LEU A 88 -6.61 1.20 25.02
N GLY A 89 -6.31 0.39 24.00
CA GLY A 89 -5.08 -0.40 23.95
C GLY A 89 -4.89 -1.14 22.64
N ILE A 90 -3.63 -1.46 22.33
CA ILE A 90 -3.24 -2.30 21.19
C ILE A 90 -2.33 -3.40 21.72
N ARG A 91 -2.67 -4.66 21.44
CA ARG A 91 -1.94 -5.83 21.92
C ARG A 91 -1.49 -6.69 20.74
N TRP A 92 -0.20 -6.96 20.66
CA TRP A 92 0.34 -7.91 19.68
C TRP A 92 -0.09 -9.34 20.04
N ILE A 93 -0.65 -10.05 19.05
CA ILE A 93 -1.17 -11.42 19.21
C ILE A 93 -0.25 -12.44 18.56
N GLY A 94 0.36 -12.10 17.42
CA GLY A 94 1.23 -13.01 16.71
C GLY A 94 1.51 -12.57 15.28
N TRP A 95 2.17 -13.43 14.52
CA TRP A 95 2.35 -13.27 13.09
C TRP A 95 1.23 -13.97 12.33
N ILE A 96 0.70 -13.35 11.27
CA ILE A 96 -0.42 -13.91 10.49
C ILE A 96 -0.17 -13.79 8.99
N LYS A 97 -0.70 -14.76 8.24
CA LYS A 97 -0.83 -14.78 6.78
C LYS A 97 -2.30 -14.97 6.42
N ALA A 98 -2.85 -14.11 5.58
CA ALA A 98 -4.27 -14.14 5.23
C ALA A 98 -4.52 -13.73 3.78
N ILE A 99 -5.60 -14.30 3.22
CA ILE A 99 -6.26 -13.79 2.02
C ILE A 99 -7.45 -12.94 2.46
N LEU A 100 -7.50 -11.72 1.95
CA LEU A 100 -8.44 -10.68 2.36
C LEU A 100 -9.09 -10.07 1.12
N ARG A 101 -10.33 -9.58 1.26
CA ARG A 101 -10.95 -8.69 0.27
C ARG A 101 -10.89 -7.26 0.78
N ILE A 102 -10.44 -6.32 -0.05
CA ILE A 102 -10.49 -4.90 0.28
C ILE A 102 -11.94 -4.42 0.19
N THR A 103 -12.48 -3.93 1.29
CA THR A 103 -13.84 -3.35 1.35
C THR A 103 -13.82 -1.83 1.20
N ASP A 104 -12.71 -1.19 1.61
CA ASP A 104 -12.50 0.25 1.51
C ASP A 104 -10.99 0.59 1.53
N ASP A 105 -10.56 1.42 0.59
CA ASP A 105 -9.19 1.83 0.30
C ASP A 105 -8.99 3.36 0.39
N ARG A 106 -9.99 4.12 0.84
CA ARG A 106 -9.96 5.59 0.88
C ARG A 106 -8.80 6.16 1.71
N GLU A 107 -8.35 5.41 2.71
CA GLU A 107 -7.26 5.76 3.61
C GLU A 107 -5.90 5.20 3.16
N GLY A 108 -5.88 4.34 2.15
CA GLY A 108 -4.67 3.76 1.57
C GLY A 108 -3.66 4.75 0.95
N PRO A 109 -4.05 5.96 0.48
CA PRO A 109 -3.14 6.97 -0.05
C PRO A 109 -2.37 7.80 0.99
N PHE A 110 -2.73 7.69 2.27
CA PHE A 110 -2.16 8.50 3.34
C PHE A 110 -1.21 7.68 4.22
N MET A 111 -0.58 8.33 5.20
CA MET A 111 0.27 7.70 6.19
C MET A 111 -0.33 7.88 7.60
N PRO A 112 -0.61 6.80 8.34
CA PRO A 112 -0.53 5.40 7.91
C PRO A 112 -1.54 5.07 6.82
N SER A 113 -1.18 4.13 5.94
CA SER A 113 -2.07 3.63 4.90
C SER A 113 -3.00 2.59 5.50
N ILE A 114 -4.31 2.82 5.40
CA ILE A 114 -5.31 1.91 5.97
C ILE A 114 -6.17 1.33 4.86
N TYR A 115 -6.32 0.00 4.87
CA TYR A 115 -7.23 -0.73 4.02
C TYR A 115 -8.19 -1.50 4.90
N TYR A 116 -9.48 -1.21 4.80
CA TYR A 116 -10.50 -2.02 5.45
C TYR A 116 -10.72 -3.28 4.65
N VAL A 117 -10.91 -4.38 5.37
CA VAL A 117 -10.91 -5.71 4.79
C VAL A 117 -11.96 -6.60 5.42
N GLU A 118 -12.25 -7.67 4.71
CA GLU A 118 -12.82 -8.87 5.30
C GLU A 118 -11.92 -10.08 5.02
N PRO A 119 -11.79 -11.02 5.97
CA PRO A 119 -11.03 -12.23 5.75
C PRO A 119 -11.78 -13.20 4.84
N ILE A 120 -11.11 -13.65 3.78
CA ILE A 120 -11.55 -14.79 2.96
C ILE A 120 -10.98 -16.08 3.55
N GLU A 121 -9.70 -16.06 3.91
CA GLU A 121 -8.98 -17.23 4.43
C GLU A 121 -7.83 -16.79 5.34
N ILE A 122 -7.69 -17.44 6.50
CA ILE A 122 -6.49 -17.34 7.34
C ILE A 122 -5.60 -18.54 7.01
N ILE A 123 -4.47 -18.29 6.35
CA ILE A 123 -3.53 -19.33 5.89
C ILE A 123 -2.71 -19.86 7.07
N GLU A 124 -2.19 -18.95 7.89
CA GLU A 124 -1.32 -19.28 9.02
C GLU A 124 -1.41 -18.17 10.07
N GLY A 125 -1.38 -18.54 11.36
CA GLY A 125 -1.30 -17.59 12.47
C GLY A 125 -2.29 -17.89 13.60
N PRO A 126 -2.38 -17.00 14.60
CA PRO A 126 -3.33 -17.12 15.69
C PRO A 126 -4.78 -17.13 15.20
N LYS A 127 -5.65 -17.83 15.93
CA LYS A 127 -7.10 -17.71 15.72
C LYS A 127 -7.54 -16.29 16.09
N CYS A 128 -8.30 -15.65 15.20
CA CYS A 128 -8.92 -14.36 15.42
C CYS A 128 -10.37 -14.39 14.91
N GLU A 129 -11.24 -13.62 15.55
CA GLU A 129 -12.67 -13.61 15.22
C GLU A 129 -12.96 -12.83 13.94
N SER A 130 -12.28 -11.68 13.74
CA SER A 130 -12.37 -10.88 12.52
C SER A 130 -11.21 -9.89 12.41
N VAL A 131 -10.52 -9.91 11.27
CA VAL A 131 -9.56 -8.90 10.86
C VAL A 131 -10.31 -7.81 10.11
N LEU A 132 -10.35 -6.59 10.67
CA LEU A 132 -11.13 -5.47 10.12
C LEU A 132 -10.31 -4.58 9.18
N ARG A 133 -8.99 -4.49 9.40
CA ARG A 133 -8.11 -3.65 8.59
C ARG A 133 -6.68 -4.16 8.49
N VAL A 134 -6.02 -3.76 7.41
CA VAL A 134 -4.57 -3.75 7.29
C VAL A 134 -4.12 -2.30 7.43
N ILE A 135 -3.21 -2.03 8.36
CA ILE A 135 -2.60 -0.72 8.57
C ILE A 135 -1.11 -0.79 8.27
N SER A 136 -0.60 0.13 7.46
CA SER A 136 0.81 0.18 7.10
C SER A 136 1.43 1.53 7.40
N TYR A 137 2.59 1.46 8.05
CA TYR A 137 3.50 2.58 8.28
C TYR A 137 4.67 2.59 7.27
N LEU A 138 4.55 1.80 6.20
CA LEU A 138 5.61 1.60 5.20
C LEU A 138 5.17 2.20 3.86
N GLU A 139 5.97 3.12 3.34
CA GLU A 139 5.73 3.80 2.07
C GLU A 139 5.54 2.82 0.90
N GLU A 140 6.24 1.68 0.91
CA GLU A 140 6.14 0.68 -0.14
C GLU A 140 4.71 0.13 -0.31
N PHE A 141 3.91 0.12 0.78
CA PHE A 141 2.54 -0.38 0.81
C PHE A 141 1.46 0.72 0.78
N ARG A 142 1.84 1.99 0.60
CA ARG A 142 0.89 3.07 0.33
C ARG A 142 0.33 2.97 -1.09
N MET A 143 -0.97 3.18 -1.26
CA MET A 143 -1.70 2.98 -2.54
C MET A 143 -1.48 1.58 -3.16
N GLN A 144 -1.23 0.58 -2.32
CA GLN A 144 -0.83 -0.76 -2.75
C GLN A 144 -2.00 -1.60 -3.24
N CYS A 145 -3.22 -1.30 -2.80
CA CYS A 145 -4.45 -2.06 -3.04
C CYS A 145 -5.64 -1.13 -3.29
N TRP A 146 -6.62 -1.59 -4.07
CA TRP A 146 -7.87 -0.87 -4.34
C TRP A 146 -9.08 -1.68 -3.85
N ARG A 147 -10.22 -0.99 -3.69
CA ARG A 147 -11.51 -1.61 -3.37
C ARG A 147 -11.81 -2.81 -4.28
N ASP A 148 -12.41 -3.84 -3.69
CA ASP A 148 -12.81 -5.10 -4.31
C ASP A 148 -11.65 -6.02 -4.76
N GLU A 149 -10.38 -5.61 -4.62
CA GLU A 149 -9.24 -6.50 -4.87
C GLU A 149 -9.12 -7.58 -3.79
N ILE A 150 -8.74 -8.79 -4.21
CA ILE A 150 -8.35 -9.88 -3.32
C ILE A 150 -6.84 -9.82 -3.10
N VAL A 151 -6.43 -9.74 -1.84
CA VAL A 151 -5.04 -9.48 -1.45
C VAL A 151 -4.51 -10.54 -0.52
N TYR A 152 -3.22 -10.82 -0.63
CA TYR A 152 -2.43 -11.53 0.36
C TYR A 152 -1.81 -10.50 1.31
N ALA A 153 -2.05 -10.68 2.61
CA ALA A 153 -1.44 -9.88 3.66
C ALA A 153 -0.66 -10.77 4.63
N GLU A 154 0.55 -10.33 4.98
CA GLU A 154 1.40 -10.99 5.96
C GLU A 154 2.05 -9.94 6.87
N GLY A 155 1.86 -10.08 8.18
CA GLY A 155 2.35 -9.10 9.15
C GLY A 155 1.98 -9.40 10.59
N ASN A 156 1.98 -8.36 11.42
CA ASN A 156 1.70 -8.45 12.85
C ASN A 156 0.19 -8.41 13.09
N LEU A 157 -0.37 -9.49 13.61
CA LEU A 157 -1.74 -9.51 14.11
C LEU A 157 -1.79 -8.78 15.45
N GLU A 158 -2.65 -7.78 15.53
CA GLU A 158 -2.89 -7.00 16.73
C GLU A 158 -4.38 -7.02 17.08
N GLU A 159 -4.70 -7.10 18.36
CA GLU A 159 -6.02 -6.81 18.90
C GLU A 159 -6.06 -5.35 19.32
N VAL A 160 -7.04 -4.62 18.81
CA VAL A 160 -7.29 -3.21 19.15
C VAL A 160 -8.52 -3.15 20.03
N GLU A 161 -8.35 -2.60 21.23
CA GLU A 161 -9.44 -2.31 22.16
C GLU A 161 -9.81 -0.84 22.05
N THR A 162 -11.10 -0.58 21.84
CA THR A 162 -11.67 0.76 21.75
C THR A 162 -12.83 0.90 22.73
N ARG A 163 -13.36 2.13 22.88
CA ARG A 163 -14.59 2.38 23.63
C ARG A 163 -15.83 1.69 23.06
N GLU A 164 -15.81 1.34 21.77
CA GLU A 164 -16.95 0.76 21.05
C GLU A 164 -16.88 -0.77 20.92
N GLY A 165 -15.72 -1.36 21.24
CA GLY A 165 -15.51 -2.80 21.15
C GLY A 165 -14.07 -3.17 20.80
N ARG A 166 -13.88 -4.42 20.38
CA ARG A 166 -12.58 -4.99 20.01
C ARG A 166 -12.60 -5.48 18.57
N PHE A 167 -11.48 -5.34 17.89
CA PHE A 167 -11.28 -5.90 16.55
C PHE A 167 -9.82 -6.29 16.34
N HIS A 168 -9.52 -7.04 15.28
CA HIS A 168 -8.14 -7.34 14.90
C HIS A 168 -7.69 -6.53 13.70
N GLN A 169 -6.41 -6.17 13.67
CA GLN A 169 -5.75 -5.56 12.51
C GLN A 169 -4.46 -6.29 12.16
N ILE A 170 -4.04 -6.17 10.91
CA ILE A 170 -2.69 -6.56 10.48
C ILE A 170 -1.85 -5.30 10.33
N THR A 171 -0.77 -5.20 11.10
CA THR A 171 0.13 -4.05 11.10
C THR A 171 1.42 -4.35 10.36
N LEU A 172 1.74 -3.49 9.39
CA LEU A 172 2.97 -3.50 8.62
C LEU A 172 3.82 -2.30 9.03
N THR A 173 4.97 -2.53 9.66
CA THR A 173 5.80 -1.46 10.25
C THR A 173 7.28 -1.83 10.28
N TYR A 174 8.16 -0.90 10.61
CA TYR A 174 9.57 -1.21 10.83
C TYR A 174 9.72 -2.12 12.06
N GLY A 175 10.46 -3.22 11.89
CA GLY A 175 10.69 -4.16 12.98
C GLY A 175 11.36 -5.45 12.53
N PRO A 176 11.46 -6.43 13.45
CA PRO A 176 11.87 -7.78 13.11
C PRO A 176 10.98 -8.32 11.98
N ARG A 177 11.57 -9.04 11.02
CA ARG A 177 10.87 -9.57 9.83
C ARG A 177 10.38 -8.51 8.84
N TYR A 178 10.99 -7.33 8.80
CA TYR A 178 10.68 -6.27 7.83
C TYR A 178 10.43 -6.80 6.40
N TYR A 179 11.38 -7.58 5.88
CA TYR A 179 11.34 -8.12 4.52
C TYR A 179 10.34 -9.27 4.29
N ARG A 180 9.68 -9.78 5.34
CA ARG A 180 8.60 -10.79 5.22
C ARG A 180 7.23 -10.15 5.13
N GLN A 181 7.08 -8.94 5.66
CA GLN A 181 5.83 -8.20 5.60
C GLN A 181 5.42 -8.02 4.15
N THR A 182 4.15 -8.28 3.86
CA THR A 182 3.64 -8.26 2.49
C THR A 182 2.21 -7.79 2.46
N LEU A 183 1.91 -6.93 1.50
CA LEU A 183 0.56 -6.63 1.04
C LEU A 183 0.61 -6.64 -0.49
N LYS A 184 -0.07 -7.60 -1.13
CA LYS A 184 -0.08 -7.72 -2.60
C LYS A 184 -1.40 -8.29 -3.12
N VAL A 185 -1.75 -7.98 -4.36
CA VAL A 185 -2.94 -8.55 -5.02
C VAL A 185 -2.64 -10.01 -5.41
N VAL A 186 -3.56 -10.94 -5.13
CA VAL A 186 -3.38 -12.38 -5.39
C VAL A 186 -3.46 -12.71 -6.89
N LYS A 187 -4.33 -12.02 -7.62
CA LYS A 187 -4.47 -12.12 -9.08
C LYS A 187 -4.64 -10.72 -9.68
N PRO A 188 -3.66 -10.20 -10.43
CA PRO A 188 -3.87 -9.01 -11.24
C PRO A 188 -5.07 -9.23 -12.16
N ILE A 189 -6.10 -8.37 -12.09
CA ILE A 189 -7.15 -8.39 -13.11
C ILE A 189 -6.51 -7.85 -14.40
N GLY A 190 -6.34 -8.74 -15.39
CA GLY A 190 -5.78 -8.39 -16.71
C GLY A 190 -4.27 -8.24 -16.72
N GLY A 191 -3.56 -9.36 -16.93
CA GLY A 191 -2.19 -9.38 -17.43
C GLY A 191 -2.18 -9.59 -18.93
#